data_AF-A0A2V9ZP31-F1
#
_entry.id   AF-A0A2V9ZP31-F1
#
_cell.length_a   1.000
_cell.length_b   1.000
_cell.length_c   1.000
_cell.angle_alpha   90.00
_cell.angle_beta   90.00
_cell.angle_gamma   90.00
#
_symmetry.space_group_name_H-M   'P 1'
#
loop_
_entity.id
_entity.type
_entity.pdbx_description
1 polymer ?
#
loop_
_entity_poly.entity_id
_entity_poly.type
_entity_poly.pdbx_seq_one_letter_code
_entity_poly.pdbx_strand_id
1 'polypeptide(L)'
;MMHGADLRSAEAPLLQIQSCIHGMVYDINRFMNTHIDSARLRFTTSNFLGLQGLRQVALGIMLLAAIPALALKSPWNLWLFVVLMVLLGISWWRIGIYYERRFGHVEIRKPLWAWPGGGSLLERSLFGAAVILLSVVAVKIFKVNILSPGWGLGVMFAGWTLEKRRWYYQPFAAVFFLLEIVKFAPDEKRLMIEVWLVPFAFIITGIADHLLLIRSLPGASSNDNA
;
A
#
# COMPACT_ATOMS: atom_id res chain seq x y z
N MET A 1 -15.20 43.39 31.05
CA MET A 1 -15.27 43.55 29.58
C MET A 1 -14.26 42.60 28.97
N MET A 2 -14.71 41.41 28.59
CA MET A 2 -13.88 40.31 28.08
C MET A 2 -14.21 40.04 26.61
N HIS A 3 -13.15 39.73 25.86
CA HIS A 3 -13.07 38.84 24.69
C HIS A 3 -13.82 39.21 23.41
N GLY A 4 -13.05 39.78 22.46
CA GLY A 4 -13.38 39.85 21.04
C GLY A 4 -12.18 39.55 20.16
N ALA A 5 -11.29 38.64 20.59
CA ALA A 5 -10.11 38.23 19.82
C ALA A 5 -10.28 36.80 19.28
N ASP A 6 -9.98 36.66 17.99
CA ASP A 6 -9.49 35.44 17.33
C ASP A 6 -10.44 34.26 17.06
N LEU A 7 -11.59 34.53 16.44
CA LEU A 7 -12.30 33.49 15.66
C LEU A 7 -11.81 33.40 14.20
N ARG A 8 -11.17 34.45 13.64
CA ARG A 8 -10.69 34.45 12.24
C ARG A 8 -9.36 33.75 12.02
N SER A 9 -8.54 33.56 13.06
CA SER A 9 -7.24 32.89 12.95
C SER A 9 -7.35 31.36 12.81
N ALA A 10 -8.48 30.78 13.25
CA ALA A 10 -8.78 29.36 13.12
C ALA A 10 -9.43 28.98 11.76
N GLU A 11 -10.01 29.96 11.04
CA GLU A 11 -10.67 29.72 9.75
C GLU A 11 -9.67 29.53 8.60
N ALA A 12 -8.54 30.24 8.64
CA ALA A 12 -7.48 30.13 7.64
C ALA A 12 -6.89 28.71 7.51
N PRO A 13 -6.49 28.02 8.59
CA PRO A 13 -5.99 26.64 8.49
C PRO A 13 -7.09 25.65 8.08
N LEU A 14 -8.35 25.88 8.47
CA LEU A 14 -9.48 25.03 8.06
C LEU A 14 -9.77 25.15 6.55
N LEU A 15 -9.72 26.35 5.99
CA LEU A 15 -9.84 26.58 4.55
C LEU A 15 -8.67 25.95 3.78
N GLN A 16 -7.46 25.99 4.34
CA GLN A 16 -6.28 25.37 3.73
C GLN A 16 -6.40 23.84 3.74
N ILE A 17 -6.85 23.23 4.84
CA ILE A 17 -7.13 21.79 4.93
C ILE A 17 -8.24 21.40 3.95
N GLN A 18 -9.31 22.17 3.86
CA GLN A 18 -10.43 21.92 2.96
C GLN A 18 -10.01 22.01 1.47
N SER A 19 -9.12 22.96 1.15
CA SER A 19 -8.53 23.08 -0.20
C SER A 19 -7.61 21.90 -0.53
N CYS A 20 -6.83 21.41 0.44
CA CYS A 20 -5.96 20.25 0.30
C CYS A 20 -6.77 18.95 0.12
N ILE A 21 -7.87 18.79 0.88
CA ILE A 21 -8.81 17.68 0.74
C ILE A 21 -9.51 17.73 -0.62
N HIS A 22 -9.95 18.91 -1.09
CA HIS A 22 -10.54 19.07 -2.41
C HIS A 22 -9.55 18.74 -3.54
N GLY A 23 -8.29 19.17 -3.43
CA GLY A 23 -7.24 18.79 -4.38
C GLY A 23 -7.00 17.27 -4.40
N MET A 24 -6.95 16.64 -3.23
CA MET A 24 -6.79 15.19 -3.12
C MET A 24 -7.98 14.42 -3.71
N VAL A 25 -9.22 14.86 -3.45
CA VAL A 25 -10.45 14.26 -4.01
C VAL A 25 -10.53 14.50 -5.52
N TYR A 26 -10.13 15.67 -6.00
CA TYR A 26 -10.04 15.96 -7.43
C TYR A 26 -9.00 15.08 -8.11
N ASP A 27 -7.82 14.87 -7.50
CA ASP A 27 -6.79 13.98 -8.03
C ASP A 27 -7.20 12.50 -7.98
N ILE A 28 -7.93 12.07 -6.94
CA ILE A 28 -8.58 10.75 -6.86
C ILE A 28 -9.57 10.58 -8.02
N ASN A 29 -10.46 11.55 -8.23
CA ASN A 29 -11.46 11.50 -9.29
C ASN A 29 -10.85 11.61 -10.68
N ARG A 30 -9.80 12.40 -10.87
CA ARG A 30 -9.03 12.48 -12.11
C ARG A 30 -8.27 11.19 -12.40
N PHE A 31 -7.76 10.52 -11.37
CA PHE A 31 -7.16 9.19 -11.47
C PHE A 31 -8.19 8.08 -11.75
N MET A 32 -9.38 8.21 -11.19
CA MET A 32 -10.53 7.36 -11.50
C MET A 32 -11.11 7.63 -12.90
N ASN A 33 -10.90 8.84 -13.43
CA ASN A 33 -11.37 9.23 -14.75
C ASN A 33 -10.72 8.37 -15.83
N THR A 34 -11.54 8.01 -16.81
CA THR A 34 -11.30 6.99 -17.84
C THR A 34 -10.45 7.48 -19.01
N HIS A 35 -9.92 8.71 -18.96
CA HIS A 35 -8.99 9.19 -19.99
C HIS A 35 -7.63 8.49 -19.83
N ILE A 36 -7.32 7.65 -20.80
CA ILE A 36 -6.08 6.89 -20.90
C ILE A 36 -4.96 7.85 -21.34
N ASP A 37 -4.28 8.47 -20.38
CA ASP A 37 -3.09 9.27 -20.67
C ASP A 37 -1.90 8.37 -21.03
N SER A 38 -1.07 8.76 -22.01
CA SER A 38 0.14 8.01 -22.43
C SER A 38 1.13 7.76 -21.29
N ALA A 39 1.16 8.64 -20.28
CA ALA A 39 1.96 8.46 -19.07
C ALA A 39 1.39 7.35 -18.15
N ARG A 40 0.06 7.19 -18.09
CA ARG A 40 -0.61 6.14 -17.31
C ARG A 40 -0.37 4.77 -17.94
N LEU A 41 -0.51 4.65 -19.26
CA LEU A 41 -0.19 3.42 -20.00
C LEU A 41 1.26 2.98 -19.80
N ARG A 42 2.22 3.89 -19.96
CA ARG A 42 3.65 3.60 -19.73
C ARG A 42 3.92 3.14 -18.31
N PHE A 43 3.28 3.79 -17.32
CA PHE A 43 3.39 3.38 -15.94
C PHE A 43 2.85 1.96 -15.73
N THR A 44 1.61 1.69 -16.15
CA THR A 44 0.94 0.40 -15.92
C THR A 44 1.63 -0.75 -16.62
N THR A 45 2.12 -0.55 -17.85
CA THR A 45 2.88 -1.57 -18.59
C THR A 45 4.25 -1.83 -17.96
N SER A 46 4.96 -0.77 -17.53
CA SER A 46 6.28 -0.91 -16.90
C SER A 46 6.25 -1.55 -15.50
N ASN A 47 5.12 -1.44 -14.79
CA ASN A 47 4.92 -1.97 -13.44
C ASN A 47 3.82 -3.05 -13.39
N PHE A 48 3.55 -3.73 -14.51
CA PHE A 48 2.45 -4.67 -14.65
C PHE A 48 2.39 -5.71 -13.52
N LEU A 49 3.53 -6.34 -13.20
CA LEU A 49 3.63 -7.31 -12.10
C LEU A 49 3.34 -6.69 -10.73
N GLY A 50 3.85 -5.49 -10.49
CA GLY A 50 3.65 -4.77 -9.23
C GLY A 50 2.21 -4.30 -9.02
N LEU A 51 1.43 -4.19 -10.11
CA LEU A 51 0.03 -3.79 -10.10
C LEU A 51 -0.94 -4.98 -10.15
N GLN A 52 -0.46 -6.22 -10.04
CA GLN A 52 -1.32 -7.41 -9.92
C GLN A 52 -1.98 -7.49 -8.53
N GLY A 53 -2.70 -6.44 -8.14
CA GLY A 53 -3.16 -6.19 -6.79
C GLY A 53 -4.05 -7.28 -6.19
N LEU A 54 -4.77 -8.07 -7.00
CA LEU A 54 -5.48 -9.27 -6.52
C LEU A 54 -4.59 -10.25 -5.76
N ARG A 55 -3.31 -10.37 -6.12
CA ARG A 55 -2.34 -11.20 -5.37
C ARG A 55 -2.10 -10.64 -3.98
N GLN A 56 -2.00 -9.32 -3.86
CA GLN A 56 -1.88 -8.62 -2.60
C GLN A 56 -3.17 -8.73 -1.77
N VAL A 57 -4.35 -8.66 -2.41
CA VAL A 57 -5.65 -8.88 -1.76
C VAL A 57 -5.73 -10.29 -1.19
N ALA A 58 -5.36 -11.32 -1.96
CA ALA A 58 -5.36 -12.70 -1.50
C ALA A 58 -4.45 -12.90 -0.28
N LEU A 59 -3.26 -12.27 -0.30
CA LEU A 59 -2.36 -12.25 0.85
C LEU A 59 -2.99 -11.55 2.07
N GLY A 60 -3.63 -10.39 1.88
CA GLY A 60 -4.31 -9.69 2.97
C GLY A 60 -5.48 -10.47 3.57
N ILE A 61 -6.29 -11.15 2.75
CA ILE A 61 -7.36 -12.04 3.22
C ILE A 61 -6.78 -13.22 4.00
N MET A 62 -5.68 -13.81 3.50
CA MET A 62 -5.02 -14.92 4.18
C MET A 62 -4.46 -14.50 5.54
N LEU A 63 -3.81 -13.33 5.62
CA LEU A 63 -3.32 -12.76 6.87
C LEU A 63 -4.48 -12.50 7.85
N LEU A 64 -5.60 -11.95 7.38
CA LEU A 64 -6.80 -11.72 8.19
C LEU A 64 -7.35 -13.04 8.75
N ALA A 65 -7.41 -14.09 7.92
CA ALA A 65 -7.84 -15.43 8.32
C ALA A 65 -6.85 -16.11 9.29
N ALA A 66 -5.57 -15.75 9.24
CA ALA A 66 -4.55 -16.25 10.15
C ALA A 66 -4.65 -15.63 11.56
N ILE A 67 -5.24 -14.45 11.73
CA ILE A 67 -5.40 -13.80 13.06
C ILE A 67 -6.13 -14.71 14.07
N PRO A 68 -7.35 -15.21 13.81
CA PRO A 68 -8.02 -16.13 14.74
C PRO A 68 -7.27 -17.45 14.89
N ALA A 69 -6.55 -17.90 13.85
CA ALA A 69 -5.73 -19.11 13.92
C ALA A 69 -4.59 -19.00 14.94
N LEU A 70 -3.96 -17.83 15.03
CA LEU A 70 -2.90 -17.54 15.99
C LEU A 70 -3.41 -17.45 17.43
N ALA A 71 -4.70 -17.17 17.62
CA ALA A 71 -5.33 -17.06 18.95
C ALA A 71 -5.73 -18.42 19.56
N LEU A 72 -5.87 -19.46 18.73
CA LEU A 72 -6.13 -20.81 19.21
C LEU A 72 -4.88 -21.34 19.94
N LYS A 73 -5.02 -22.15 21.00
CA LYS A 73 -3.88 -22.80 21.69
C LYS A 73 -3.89 -24.29 21.43
N SER A 74 -3.89 -24.67 20.15
CA SER A 74 -4.10 -26.06 19.72
C SER A 74 -3.09 -26.46 18.65
N PRO A 75 -2.61 -27.73 18.63
CA PRO A 75 -1.78 -28.23 17.52
C PRO A 75 -2.48 -28.13 16.15
N TRP A 76 -3.82 -28.00 16.14
CA TRP A 76 -4.60 -27.73 14.93
C TRP A 76 -4.24 -26.43 14.22
N ASN A 77 -3.60 -25.47 14.90
CA ASN A 77 -3.19 -24.20 14.28
C ASN A 77 -2.13 -24.38 13.21
N LEU A 78 -1.20 -25.32 13.42
CA LEU A 78 -0.16 -25.61 12.45
C LEU A 78 -0.78 -26.15 11.16
N TRP A 79 -1.74 -27.07 11.29
CA TRP A 79 -2.50 -27.59 10.17
C TRP A 79 -3.32 -26.52 9.46
N LEU A 80 -3.98 -25.64 10.23
CA LEU A 80 -4.73 -24.52 9.65
C LEU A 80 -3.80 -23.56 8.88
N PHE A 81 -2.61 -23.26 9.40
CA PHE A 81 -1.61 -22.44 8.71
C PHE A 81 -1.15 -23.10 7.41
N VAL A 82 -0.88 -24.40 7.41
CA VAL A 82 -0.54 -25.17 6.20
C VAL A 82 -1.68 -25.11 5.18
N VAL A 83 -2.92 -25.31 5.60
CA VAL A 83 -4.10 -25.21 4.72
C VAL A 83 -4.22 -23.81 4.13
N LEU A 84 -4.04 -22.75 4.93
CA LEU A 84 -4.07 -21.37 4.46
C LEU A 84 -2.94 -21.09 3.44
N MET A 85 -1.75 -21.65 3.64
CA MET A 85 -0.64 -21.53 2.68
C MET A 85 -0.94 -22.24 1.36
N VAL A 86 -1.53 -23.44 1.40
CA VAL A 86 -1.98 -24.16 0.20
C VAL A 86 -3.06 -23.37 -0.54
N LEU A 87 -4.06 -22.85 0.17
CA LEU A 87 -5.11 -22.01 -0.42
C LEU A 87 -4.56 -20.72 -1.03
N LEU A 88 -3.56 -20.10 -0.38
CA LEU A 88 -2.86 -18.95 -0.93
C LEU A 88 -2.12 -19.32 -2.21
N GLY A 89 -1.42 -20.46 -2.24
CA GLY A 89 -0.75 -20.96 -3.44
C GLY A 89 -1.71 -21.22 -4.61
N ILE A 90 -2.86 -21.86 -4.33
CA ILE A 90 -3.92 -22.08 -5.33
C ILE A 90 -4.50 -20.74 -5.80
N SER A 91 -4.77 -19.82 -4.89
CA SER A 91 -5.29 -18.49 -5.22
C SER A 91 -4.30 -17.72 -6.09
N TRP A 92 -3.01 -17.76 -5.73
CA TRP A 92 -1.93 -17.11 -6.47
C TRP A 92 -1.83 -17.65 -7.91
N TRP A 93 -1.91 -18.97 -8.06
CA TRP A 93 -1.96 -19.62 -9.37
C TRP A 93 -3.19 -19.14 -10.17
N ARG A 94 -4.39 -19.26 -9.60
CA ARG A 94 -5.64 -18.90 -10.29
C ARG A 94 -5.69 -17.43 -10.68
N ILE A 95 -5.15 -16.54 -9.84
CA ILE A 95 -4.99 -15.11 -10.13
C ILE A 95 -3.97 -14.90 -11.27
N GLY A 96 -2.89 -15.68 -11.32
CA GLY A 96 -1.95 -15.69 -12.44
C GLY A 96 -2.65 -16.00 -13.77
N ILE A 97 -3.43 -17.09 -13.82
CA ILE A 97 -4.23 -17.47 -14.99
C ILE A 97 -5.20 -16.34 -15.36
N TYR A 98 -5.88 -15.73 -14.38
CA TYR A 98 -6.80 -14.63 -14.63
C TYR A 98 -6.10 -13.46 -15.34
N TYR A 99 -4.93 -13.04 -14.86
CA TYR A 99 -4.20 -11.92 -15.46
C TYR A 99 -3.66 -12.26 -16.85
N GLU A 100 -3.18 -13.48 -17.06
CA GLU A 100 -2.72 -13.95 -18.37
C GLU A 100 -3.88 -14.00 -19.38
N ARG A 101 -5.05 -14.50 -19.00
CA ARG A 101 -6.24 -14.48 -19.87
C ARG A 101 -6.72 -13.06 -20.17
N ARG A 102 -6.61 -12.14 -19.21
CA ARG A 102 -7.13 -10.77 -19.34
C ARG A 102 -6.23 -9.88 -20.20
N PHE A 103 -4.91 -10.04 -20.09
CA PHE A 103 -3.92 -9.13 -20.66
C PHE A 103 -2.97 -9.78 -21.67
N GLY A 104 -3.06 -11.09 -21.87
CA GLY A 104 -2.12 -11.87 -22.67
C GLY A 104 -0.77 -12.06 -21.95
N HIS A 105 0.20 -12.60 -22.68
CA HIS A 105 1.56 -12.73 -22.19
C HIS A 105 2.26 -11.36 -22.18
N VAL A 106 2.63 -10.87 -21.00
CA VAL A 106 3.33 -9.59 -20.84
C VAL A 106 4.81 -9.86 -20.63
N GLU A 107 5.66 -9.39 -21.55
CA GLU A 107 7.11 -9.46 -21.40
C GLU A 107 7.56 -8.59 -20.21
N ILE A 108 8.05 -9.27 -19.19
CA ILE A 108 8.50 -8.65 -17.95
C ILE A 108 9.89 -8.04 -18.19
N ARG A 109 9.97 -6.71 -18.34
CA ARG A 109 11.25 -5.99 -18.47
C ARG A 109 12.01 -5.83 -17.15
N LYS A 110 11.38 -6.09 -15.99
CA LYS A 110 12.01 -5.94 -14.67
C LYS A 110 11.78 -7.18 -13.81
N PRO A 111 12.84 -7.76 -13.20
CA PRO A 111 12.69 -8.96 -12.39
C PRO A 111 11.83 -8.69 -11.15
N LEU A 112 11.08 -9.71 -10.68
CA LEU A 112 10.20 -9.65 -9.51
C LEU A 112 10.90 -9.17 -8.21
N TRP A 113 12.20 -9.39 -8.10
CA TRP A 113 13.02 -9.05 -6.91
C TRP A 113 13.60 -7.63 -6.97
N ALA A 114 13.59 -6.98 -8.13
CA ALA A 114 13.92 -5.56 -8.18
C ALA A 114 12.78 -4.82 -7.51
N TRP A 115 13.09 -4.09 -6.43
CA TRP A 115 12.14 -3.25 -5.71
C TRP A 115 11.18 -2.57 -6.69
N PRO A 116 9.85 -2.63 -6.47
CA PRO A 116 8.86 -1.94 -7.30
C PRO A 116 9.17 -0.45 -7.21
N GLY A 117 9.99 -0.01 -8.15
CA GLY A 117 10.58 1.29 -8.21
C GLY A 117 10.70 1.63 -9.67
N GLY A 118 9.59 2.09 -10.26
CA GLY A 118 9.64 2.91 -11.47
C GLY A 118 10.54 4.15 -11.34
N GLY A 119 10.97 4.51 -10.12
CA GLY A 119 11.82 5.65 -9.85
C GLY A 119 13.29 5.49 -10.29
N SER A 120 13.90 6.63 -10.62
CA SER A 120 15.31 6.74 -10.96
C SER A 120 16.23 6.28 -9.81
N LEU A 121 17.49 5.95 -10.12
CA LEU A 121 18.50 5.64 -9.10
C LEU A 121 18.57 6.75 -8.04
N LEU A 122 18.52 8.01 -8.48
CA LEU A 122 18.52 9.18 -7.62
C LEU A 122 17.34 9.20 -6.65
N GLU A 123 16.10 8.97 -7.12
CA GLU A 123 14.91 8.93 -6.25
C GLU A 123 15.03 7.82 -5.18
N ARG A 124 15.59 6.66 -5.54
CA ARG A 124 15.83 5.56 -4.59
C ARG A 124 16.91 5.91 -3.57
N SER A 125 18.00 6.54 -4.00
CA SER A 125 19.08 6.99 -3.13
C SER A 125 18.61 8.08 -2.17
N LEU A 126 17.82 9.04 -2.64
CA LEU A 126 17.23 10.10 -1.82
C LEU A 126 16.24 9.52 -0.81
N PHE A 127 15.41 8.55 -1.21
CA PHE A 127 14.55 7.83 -0.28
C PHE A 127 15.35 7.09 0.79
N GLY A 128 16.39 6.35 0.40
CA GLY A 128 17.27 5.67 1.35
C GLY A 128 17.93 6.63 2.34
N ALA A 129 18.44 7.76 1.85
CA ALA A 129 19.01 8.80 2.69
C ALA A 129 17.97 9.41 3.65
N ALA A 130 16.75 9.67 3.18
CA ALA A 130 15.66 10.16 4.01
C ALA A 130 15.25 9.14 5.09
N VAL A 131 15.16 7.85 4.75
CA VAL A 131 14.87 6.77 5.72
C VAL A 131 15.95 6.66 6.78
N ILE A 132 17.24 6.75 6.40
CA ILE A 132 18.36 6.75 7.35
C ILE A 132 18.27 7.96 8.27
N LEU A 133 18.08 9.17 7.72
CA LEU A 133 17.97 10.39 8.51
C LEU A 133 16.77 10.33 9.46
N LEU A 134 15.61 9.90 8.97
CA LEU A 134 14.40 9.71 9.76
C LEU A 134 14.62 8.67 10.86
N SER A 135 15.33 7.58 10.59
CA SER A 135 15.69 6.55 11.58
C SER A 135 16.59 7.11 12.67
N VAL A 136 17.61 7.91 12.32
CA VAL A 136 18.49 8.58 13.30
C VAL A 136 17.69 9.53 14.18
N VAL A 137 16.80 10.33 13.59
CA VAL A 137 15.93 11.25 14.33
C VAL A 137 14.97 10.48 15.24
N ALA A 138 14.34 9.41 14.74
CA ALA A 138 13.42 8.57 15.50
C ALA A 138 14.09 7.90 16.71
N VAL A 139 15.31 7.39 16.54
CA VAL A 139 16.09 6.80 17.65
C VAL A 139 16.49 7.88 18.66
N LYS A 140 17.05 9.01 18.20
CA LYS A 140 17.61 10.03 19.10
C LYS A 140 16.55 10.83 19.85
N ILE A 141 15.49 11.24 19.16
CA ILE A 141 14.46 12.13 19.73
C ILE A 141 13.33 11.32 20.37
N PHE A 142 12.82 10.32 19.65
CA PHE A 142 11.62 9.59 20.04
C PHE A 142 11.91 8.24 20.71
N LYS A 143 13.18 7.82 20.78
CA LYS A 143 13.61 6.54 21.35
C LYS A 143 12.83 5.36 20.74
N VAL A 144 12.61 5.41 19.43
CA VAL A 144 11.92 4.37 18.66
C VAL A 144 12.86 3.19 18.40
N ASN A 145 12.34 1.97 18.46
CA ASN A 145 13.07 0.79 18.01
C ASN A 145 12.88 0.64 16.49
N ILE A 146 13.86 1.08 15.69
CA ILE A 146 13.80 1.02 14.22
C ILE A 146 13.79 -0.41 13.65
N LEU A 147 14.09 -1.42 14.48
CA LEU A 147 13.97 -2.83 14.11
C LEU A 147 12.56 -3.38 14.37
N SER A 148 11.61 -2.55 14.80
CA SER A 148 10.25 -2.98 15.02
C SER A 148 9.55 -3.31 13.69
N PRO A 149 8.57 -4.24 13.71
CA PRO A 149 7.75 -4.54 12.55
C PRO A 149 7.03 -3.29 12.01
N GLY A 150 6.48 -2.44 12.89
CA GLY A 150 5.81 -1.20 12.51
C GLY A 150 6.71 -0.24 11.73
N TRP A 151 7.97 -0.07 12.13
CA TRP A 151 8.92 0.77 11.41
C TRP A 151 9.22 0.22 10.01
N GLY A 152 9.48 -1.10 9.93
CA GLY A 152 9.72 -1.78 8.66
C GLY A 152 8.53 -1.68 7.71
N LEU A 153 7.30 -1.84 8.22
CA LEU A 153 6.08 -1.67 7.45
C LEU A 153 5.89 -0.23 6.97
N GLY A 154 6.16 0.76 7.84
CA GLY A 154 6.13 2.18 7.46
C GLY A 154 7.08 2.49 6.30
N VAL A 155 8.33 2.01 6.38
CA VAL A 155 9.33 2.16 5.30
C VAL A 155 8.90 1.43 4.03
N MET A 156 8.38 0.21 4.13
CA MET A 156 7.90 -0.55 2.98
C MET A 156 6.77 0.17 2.24
N PHE A 157 5.74 0.62 2.96
CA PHE A 157 4.62 1.37 2.38
C PHE A 157 5.06 2.72 1.82
N ALA A 158 5.97 3.43 2.51
CA ALA A 158 6.53 4.68 1.99
C ALA A 158 7.33 4.44 0.71
N GLY A 159 8.11 3.35 0.63
CA GLY A 159 8.89 2.99 -0.54
C GLY A 159 8.03 2.66 -1.76
N TRP A 160 6.81 2.13 -1.57
CA TRP A 160 5.84 1.95 -2.65
C TRP A 160 5.29 3.26 -3.21
N THR A 161 5.36 4.37 -2.47
CA THR A 161 4.94 5.69 -2.98
C THR A 161 5.96 6.33 -3.94
N LEU A 162 7.19 5.81 -4.01
CA LEU A 162 8.20 6.26 -4.99
C LEU A 162 7.75 6.05 -6.43
N GLU A 163 6.86 5.09 -6.65
CA GLU A 163 6.17 4.93 -7.90
C GLU A 163 5.11 6.03 -8.04
N LYS A 164 5.44 7.06 -8.83
CA LYS A 164 4.52 8.12 -9.23
C LYS A 164 3.18 7.49 -9.59
N ARG A 165 2.11 7.82 -8.84
CA ARG A 165 0.71 7.32 -8.91
C ARG A 165 0.28 6.30 -7.85
N ARG A 166 1.16 5.85 -6.95
CA ARG A 166 0.81 4.97 -5.80
C ARG A 166 0.69 5.73 -4.48
N TRP A 167 0.14 6.94 -4.52
CA TRP A 167 -0.03 7.81 -3.34
C TRP A 167 -0.95 7.19 -2.27
N TYR A 168 -1.85 6.29 -2.65
CA TYR A 168 -2.76 5.59 -1.74
C TYR A 168 -2.06 4.64 -0.75
N TYR A 169 -0.75 4.40 -0.89
CA TYR A 169 0.06 3.73 0.13
C TYR A 169 0.49 4.67 1.28
N GLN A 170 0.51 5.99 1.04
CA GLN A 170 1.02 6.99 1.98
C GLN A 170 0.23 7.06 3.30
N PRO A 171 -1.13 6.99 3.32
CA PRO A 171 -1.86 6.99 4.58
C PRO A 171 -1.45 5.83 5.49
N PHE A 172 -1.24 4.63 4.93
CA PHE A 172 -0.80 3.47 5.70
C PHE A 172 0.63 3.63 6.22
N ALA A 173 1.54 4.15 5.39
CA ALA A 173 2.90 4.46 5.83
C ALA A 173 2.89 5.43 7.03
N ALA A 174 2.10 6.50 6.94
CA ALA A 174 1.96 7.49 8.01
C ALA A 174 1.40 6.87 9.30
N VAL A 175 0.38 6.02 9.20
CA VAL A 175 -0.19 5.34 10.37
C VAL A 175 0.84 4.43 11.03
N PHE A 176 1.59 3.62 10.26
CA PHE A 176 2.64 2.76 10.84
C PHE A 176 3.75 3.57 11.54
N PHE A 177 4.21 4.68 10.94
CA PHE A 177 5.17 5.56 11.61
C PHE A 177 4.59 6.23 12.87
N LEU A 178 3.34 6.70 12.83
CA LEU A 178 2.68 7.33 13.98
C LEU A 178 2.51 6.36 15.14
N LEU A 179 2.14 5.10 14.86
CA LEU A 179 2.01 4.06 15.89
C LEU A 179 3.34 3.85 16.62
N GLU A 180 4.45 3.86 15.91
CA GLU A 180 5.79 3.70 16.48
C GLU A 180 6.31 4.94 17.22
N ILE A 181 6.09 6.13 16.66
CA ILE A 181 6.60 7.38 17.22
C ILE A 181 5.84 7.78 18.48
N VAL A 182 4.52 7.72 18.45
CA VAL A 182 3.72 8.33 19.53
C VAL A 182 3.52 7.38 20.71
N LYS A 183 3.86 6.09 20.57
CA LYS A 183 3.74 5.07 21.63
C LYS A 183 2.41 5.18 22.40
N PHE A 184 1.32 5.44 21.68
CA PHE A 184 -0.02 5.71 22.25
C PHE A 184 -0.58 4.53 23.07
N ALA A 185 0.02 3.35 22.94
CA ALA A 185 -0.41 2.14 23.64
C ALA A 185 0.80 1.31 24.10
N PRO A 186 0.62 0.49 25.16
CA PRO A 186 1.57 -0.57 25.51
C PRO A 186 1.88 -1.44 24.29
N ASP A 187 3.09 -1.98 24.23
CA ASP A 187 3.61 -2.70 23.05
C ASP A 187 2.67 -3.81 22.56
N GLU A 188 2.00 -4.55 23.47
CA GLU A 188 1.04 -5.60 23.13
C GLU A 188 -0.20 -5.08 22.37
N LYS A 189 -0.76 -3.95 22.81
CA LYS A 189 -1.92 -3.33 22.16
C LYS A 189 -1.53 -2.71 20.82
N ARG A 190 -0.34 -2.10 20.73
CA ARG A 190 0.20 -1.59 19.46
C ARG A 190 0.38 -2.71 18.45
N LEU A 191 1.01 -3.81 18.86
CA LEU A 191 1.20 -4.98 18.01
C LEU A 191 -0.14 -5.56 17.55
N MET A 192 -1.16 -5.60 18.42
CA MET A 192 -2.49 -6.04 18.02
C MET A 192 -3.09 -5.11 16.94
N ILE A 193 -2.97 -3.79 17.10
CA ILE A 193 -3.41 -2.82 16.07
C ILE A 193 -2.68 -3.07 14.75
N GLU A 194 -1.36 -3.26 14.77
CA GLU A 194 -0.56 -3.53 13.57
C GLU A 194 -0.97 -4.85 12.90
N VAL A 195 -1.19 -5.92 13.67
CA VAL A 195 -1.64 -7.23 13.16
C VAL A 195 -2.96 -7.12 12.41
N TRP A 196 -3.88 -6.27 12.86
CA TRP A 196 -5.13 -6.00 12.14
C TRP A 196 -4.95 -5.02 10.99
N LEU A 197 -4.13 -3.98 11.14
CA LEU A 197 -3.96 -2.94 10.13
C LEU A 197 -3.28 -3.46 8.86
N VAL A 198 -2.29 -4.35 8.99
CA VAL A 198 -1.56 -4.94 7.86
C VAL A 198 -2.48 -5.60 6.82
N PRO A 199 -3.34 -6.59 7.16
CA PRO A 199 -4.20 -7.22 6.17
C PRO A 199 -5.16 -6.22 5.51
N PHE A 200 -5.72 -5.26 6.25
CA PHE A 200 -6.56 -4.21 5.66
C PHE A 200 -5.78 -3.33 4.69
N ALA A 201 -4.55 -2.94 5.04
CA ALA A 201 -3.69 -2.16 4.15
C ALA A 201 -3.41 -2.92 2.85
N PHE A 202 -3.14 -4.23 2.94
CA PHE A 202 -2.91 -5.09 1.77
C PHE A 202 -4.17 -5.25 0.89
N ILE A 203 -5.34 -5.43 1.51
CA ILE A 203 -6.62 -5.52 0.78
C ILE A 203 -6.92 -4.20 0.06
N ILE A 204 -6.87 -3.07 0.76
CA ILE A 204 -7.24 -1.76 0.20
C ILE A 204 -6.28 -1.36 -0.92
N THR A 205 -4.97 -1.44 -0.67
CA THR A 205 -3.97 -1.07 -1.68
C THR A 205 -3.95 -2.05 -2.86
N GLY A 206 -4.18 -3.35 -2.61
CA GLY A 206 -4.33 -4.34 -3.66
C GLY A 206 -5.58 -4.14 -4.53
N ILE A 207 -6.71 -3.73 -3.95
CA ILE A 207 -7.90 -3.34 -4.73
C ILE A 207 -7.57 -2.11 -5.60
N ALA A 208 -6.91 -1.09 -5.03
CA ALA A 208 -6.53 0.11 -5.78
C ALA A 208 -5.57 -0.19 -6.93
N ASP A 209 -4.53 -1.01 -6.71
CA ASP A 209 -3.62 -1.50 -7.75
C ASP A 209 -4.36 -2.25 -8.86
N HIS A 210 -5.27 -3.15 -8.49
CA HIS A 210 -6.06 -3.92 -9.45
C HIS A 210 -6.96 -3.01 -10.29
N LEU A 211 -7.67 -2.08 -9.64
CA LEU A 211 -8.52 -1.10 -10.34
C LEU A 211 -7.69 -0.19 -11.25
N LEU A 212 -6.51 0.24 -10.82
CA LEU A 212 -5.59 1.01 -11.65
C LEU A 212 -5.19 0.20 -12.89
N LEU A 213 -4.84 -1.07 -12.72
CA LEU A 213 -4.45 -1.96 -13.81
C LEU A 213 -5.57 -2.15 -14.84
N ILE A 214 -6.75 -2.60 -14.41
CA ILE A 214 -7.86 -2.92 -15.33
C ILE A 214 -8.47 -1.70 -16.02
N ARG A 215 -8.37 -0.52 -15.41
CA ARG A 215 -8.87 0.74 -16.01
C ARG A 215 -7.87 1.37 -16.97
N SER A 216 -6.58 1.06 -16.82
CA SER A 216 -5.54 1.61 -17.69
C SER A 216 -5.32 0.77 -18.94
N LEU A 217 -5.57 -0.54 -18.86
CA LEU A 217 -5.44 -1.48 -19.95
C LEU A 217 -6.82 -2.10 -20.21
N PRO A 218 -7.55 -1.70 -21.27
CA PRO A 218 -8.69 -2.48 -21.71
C PRO A 218 -8.20 -3.88 -22.02
N GLY A 219 -8.81 -4.90 -21.41
CA GLY A 219 -8.40 -6.29 -21.63
C GLY A 219 -8.46 -6.63 -23.11
N ALA A 220 -7.65 -7.59 -23.55
CA ALA A 220 -7.74 -8.10 -24.92
C ALA A 220 -9.17 -8.61 -25.13
N SER A 221 -10.00 -7.85 -25.86
CA SER A 221 -11.30 -8.37 -26.26
C SER A 221 -11.01 -9.47 -27.26
N SER A 222 -11.56 -10.65 -27.02
CA SER A 222 -11.68 -11.71 -28.02
C SER A 222 -12.54 -11.19 -29.17
N ASN A 223 -11.93 -10.46 -30.11
CA ASN A 223 -12.38 -10.38 -31.49
C ASN A 223 -11.58 -11.42 -32.28
N ASP A 224 -11.73 -12.69 -31.88
CA ASP A 224 -11.40 -13.85 -32.70
C ASP A 224 -12.71 -14.53 -33.10
N ASN A 225 -13.60 -13.75 -33.71
CA ASN A 225 -14.60 -14.24 -34.64
C ASN A 225 -14.23 -13.66 -36.01
N ALA A 226 -13.26 -14.27 -36.68
CA ALA A 226 -12.96 -14.08 -38.10
C ALA A 226 -12.49 -15.43 -38.66
#